data_AF-A0A645I484-F1
#
_entry.id   AF-A0A645I484-F1
#
_cell.length_a   1.000
_cell.length_b   1.000
_cell.length_c   1.000
_cell.angle_alpha   90.00
_cell.angle_beta   90.00
_cell.angle_gamma   90.00
#
_symmetry.space_group_name_H-M   'P 1'
#
loop_
_entity.id
_entity.type
_entity.pdbx_description
1 polymer ?
#
loop_
_entity_poly.entity_id
_entity_poly.type
_entity_poly.pdbx_seq_one_letter_code
_entity_poly.pdbx_strand_id
1 'polypeptide(L)' 'MAVAKARQEWYDAQNYFENVVESDLIDHAIYKMEAAKSKYMYMIKRARQCGIKMDL' A
#
# COMPACT_ATOMS: atom_id res chain seq x y z
N MET A 1 10.06 -9.95 -3.64
CA MET A 1 9.10 -9.96 -4.78
C MET A 1 8.38 -8.61 -4.86
N ALA A 2 8.03 -8.13 -6.06
CA ALA A 2 7.42 -6.81 -6.25
C ALA A 2 6.15 -6.57 -5.43
N VAL A 3 5.35 -7.62 -5.20
CA VAL A 3 4.12 -7.51 -4.39
C VAL A 3 4.40 -7.38 -2.90
N ALA A 4 5.41 -8.10 -2.37
CA ALA A 4 5.83 -7.93 -0.97
C ALA A 4 6.33 -6.49 -0.71
N LYS A 5 7.04 -5.89 -1.66
CA LYS A 5 7.44 -4.48 -1.58
C LYS A 5 6.23 -3.55 -1.58
N ALA A 6 5.26 -3.76 -2.48
CA ALA A 6 4.02 -2.97 -2.50
C ALA A 6 3.19 -3.13 -1.21
N ARG A 7 3.22 -4.31 -0.59
CA ARG A 7 2.60 -4.56 0.73
C ARG A 7 3.29 -3.76 1.83
N GLN A 8 4.62 -3.79 1.86
CA GLN A 8 5.40 -3.02 2.84
C GLN A 8 5.16 -1.51 2.68
N GLU A 9 5.19 -1.00 1.45
CA GLU A 9 4.89 0.41 1.17
C GLU A 9 3.49 0.82 1.66
N TRP A 10 2.49 -0.07 1.57
CA TRP A 10 1.16 0.17 2.10
C TRP A 10 1.16 0.20 3.64
N TYR A 11 1.84 -0.72 4.31
CA TYR A 11 1.98 -0.70 5.77
C TYR A 11 2.71 0.55 6.26
N ASP A 12 3.78 0.97 5.58
CA ASP A 12 4.52 2.16 5.95
C ASP A 12 3.65 3.43 5.80
N ALA A 13 2.83 3.49 4.74
CA ALA A 13 1.89 4.60 4.52
C ALA A 13 0.73 4.60 5.53
N GLN A 14 0.24 3.42 5.91
CA GLN A 14 -0.75 3.26 6.97
C GLN A 14 -0.19 3.74 8.32
N ASN A 15 1.02 3.30 8.69
CA ASN A 15 1.69 3.73 9.92
C ASN A 15 1.93 5.25 9.92
N TYR A 16 2.29 5.83 8.77
CA TYR A 16 2.40 7.28 8.64
C TYR A 16 1.07 7.99 8.91
N PHE A 17 -0.04 7.50 8.35
CA PHE A 17 -1.38 8.04 8.60
C PHE A 17 -1.82 7.89 10.06
N GLU A 18 -1.52 6.76 10.70
CA GLU A 18 -1.88 6.52 12.11
C GLU A 18 -1.10 7.40 13.10
N ASN A 19 0.09 7.87 12.71
CA ASN A 19 0.98 8.64 13.58
C ASN A 19 1.13 10.11 13.19
N VAL A 20 0.49 10.58 12.12
CA VAL A 20 0.54 12.00 11.74
C VAL A 20 -0.20 12.84 12.79
N VAL A 21 0.47 13.85 13.33
CA VAL A 21 -0.09 14.75 14.35
C VAL A 21 -0.31 16.16 13.81
N GLU A 22 0.40 16.51 12.73
CA GLU A 22 0.23 17.76 12.02
C GLU A 22 -1.06 17.73 11.20
N SER A 23 -2.02 18.59 11.58
CA SER A 23 -3.31 18.72 10.90
C SER A 23 -3.18 18.93 9.40
N ASP A 24 -2.19 19.72 8.99
CA ASP A 24 -1.98 20.11 7.60
C ASP A 24 -1.44 18.95 6.74
N LEU A 25 -0.96 17.87 7.39
CA LEU A 25 -0.43 16.69 6.72
C LEU A 25 -1.42 15.52 6.68
N ILE A 26 -2.59 15.63 7.34
CA ILE A 26 -3.60 14.55 7.40
C ILE A 26 -4.07 14.18 5.98
N ASP A 27 -4.45 15.16 5.17
CA ASP A 27 -4.93 14.90 3.80
C ASP A 27 -3.84 14.26 2.93
N HIS A 28 -2.59 14.70 3.10
CA HIS A 28 -1.45 14.09 2.43
C HIS A 28 -1.23 12.64 2.88
N ALA A 29 -1.38 12.36 4.18
CA ALA A 29 -1.26 11.02 4.74
C ALA A 29 -2.37 10.08 4.22
N ILE A 30 -3.61 10.56 4.14
CA ILE A 30 -4.75 9.83 3.55
C ILE A 30 -4.45 9.50 2.08
N TYR A 31 -4.04 10.50 1.30
CA TYR A 31 -3.74 10.31 -0.11
C TYR A 31 -2.64 9.27 -0.32
N LYS A 32 -1.56 9.36 0.47
CA LYS A 32 -0.42 8.43 0.39
C LYS A 32 -0.85 7.00 0.74
N MET A 33 -1.66 6.82 1.77
CA MET A 33 -2.18 5.51 2.19
C MET A 33 -3.04 4.88 1.09
N GLU A 34 -4.01 5.62 0.54
CA GLU A 34 -4.92 5.09 -0.50
C GLU A 34 -4.19 4.83 -1.83
N ALA A 35 -3.19 5.64 -2.18
CA ALA A 35 -2.33 5.39 -3.34
C ALA A 35 -1.52 4.09 -3.19
N ALA A 36 -0.91 3.86 -2.02
CA ALA A 36 -0.13 2.65 -1.75
C ALA A 36 -1.02 1.39 -1.73
N LYS A 37 -2.20 1.47 -1.12
CA LYS A 37 -3.22 0.41 -1.11
C LYS A 37 -3.67 0.06 -2.53
N SER A 38 -3.99 1.07 -3.35
CA SER A 38 -4.39 0.89 -4.74
C SER A 38 -3.30 0.19 -5.57
N LYS A 39 -2.03 0.59 -5.38
CA LYS A 39 -0.87 -0.06 -6.00
C LYS A 39 -0.74 -1.52 -5.59
N TYR A 40 -0.85 -1.83 -4.29
CA TYR A 40 -0.78 -3.20 -3.79
C TYR A 40 -1.88 -4.09 -4.38
N MET A 41 -3.13 -3.61 -4.38
CA MET A 41 -4.26 -4.33 -4.98
C MET A 41 -4.05 -4.63 -6.47
N TYR A 42 -3.54 -3.65 -7.23
CA TYR A 42 -3.20 -3.84 -8.63
C TYR A 42 -2.12 -4.91 -8.84
N MET A 43 -1.07 -4.90 -8.00
CA MET A 43 0.00 -5.89 -8.08
C MET A 43 -0.49 -7.30 -7.74
N ILE A 44 -1.38 -7.47 -6.77
CA ILE A 44 -2.04 -8.76 -6.49
C ILE A 44 -2.84 -9.24 -7.69
N LYS A 45 -3.67 -8.36 -8.28
CA LYS A 45 -4.48 -8.69 -9.47
C LYS A 45 -3.59 -9.20 -10.60
N ARG A 46 -2.47 -8.52 -10.87
CA ARG A 46 -1.49 -8.94 -11.89
C ARG A 46 -0.83 -10.27 -11.57
N ALA A 47 -0.40 -10.48 -10.33
CA ALA A 47 0.24 -11.74 -9.93
C ALA A 47 -0.71 -12.93 -10.11
N ARG A 48 -1.99 -12.77 -9.75
CA ARG A 48 -3.04 -13.78 -9.97
C ARG A 48 -3.26 -14.07 -11.46
N GLN A 49 -3.27 -13.03 -12.30
CA GLN A 49 -3.39 -13.18 -13.77
C GLN A 49 -2.20 -13.92 -14.38
N CYS A 50 -0.99 -13.76 -13.81
CA CYS A 50 0.21 -14.47 -14.25
C CYS A 50 0.34 -15.89 -13.69
N GLY A 51 -0.67 -16.42 -12.98
CA GLY A 51 -0.64 -17.78 -12.43
C GLY A 51 0.33 -17.98 -11.26
N ILE A 52 0.86 -16.89 -10.68
CA ILE A 52 1.71 -16.98 -9.50
C ILE A 52 0.80 -17.28 -8.31
N LYS A 53 0.89 -18.51 -7.76
CA LYS A 53 0.31 -18.81 -6.45
C LYS A 53 1.02 -17.93 -5.42
N MET A 54 0.33 -16.89 -4.97
CA MET A 54 0.70 -16.15 -3.79
C MET A 54 0.37 -17.02 -2.59
N ASP A 55 1.33 -17.84 -2.15
CA ASP A 55 1.37 -18.22 -0.74
C ASP A 55 1.64 -16.93 0.03
N LEU A 56 0.56 -16.39 0.62
CA LEU A 56 0.55 -15.20 1.47
C LEU A 56 0.58 -15.62 2.94
#